data_AF-A0A7S1YWR3-F1
#
_entry.id   AF-A0A7S1YWR3-F1
#
_cell.length_a   1.000
_cell.length_b   1.000
_cell.length_c   1.000
_cell.angle_alpha   90.00
_cell.angle_beta   90.00
_cell.angle_gamma   90.00
#
_symmetry.space_group_name_H-M   'P 1'
#
loop_
_entity.id
_entity.type
_entity.pdbx_description
1 polymer ?
#
loop_
_entity_poly.entity_id
_entity_poly.type
_entity_poly.pdbx_seq_one_letter_code
_entity_poly.pdbx_strand_id
1 'polypeptide(L)'
;VTRCADRYGRSACERGESDRISMNLWQPRLMQNYTTLGFRKVRAPEKVYRLLRAFWRANRNSRLTEAWSEGDTYLNHWDMPTQMVNVDNPRLSGGGKELEWKIWDATREAIQEWIGKPLSTSSVYGIRIYRRGAVLAPHVDRLPLVSSAIINVDQDVNAPWPLEVIAHDGVAYNVTMEPGDMVLYESHSVVHGRPYPLQGSFYANVFVHFEPEGHNDRHAARMKGEL
;
A
#
# COMPACT_ATOMS: atom_id res chain seq x y z
N VAL A 1 -3.99 5.92 19.26
CA VAL A 1 -4.99 5.08 19.98
C VAL A 1 -6.05 5.89 20.72
N THR A 2 -5.73 6.93 21.50
CA THR A 2 -6.72 7.68 22.31
C THR A 2 -7.94 8.17 21.52
N ARG A 3 -7.74 8.88 20.41
CA ARG A 3 -8.88 9.37 19.59
C ARG A 3 -9.67 8.28 18.88
N CYS A 4 -9.02 7.14 18.58
CA CYS A 4 -9.74 5.95 18.12
C CYS A 4 -10.64 5.43 19.24
N ALA A 5 -10.11 5.33 20.46
CA ALA A 5 -10.84 4.85 21.63
C ALA A 5 -12.07 5.72 21.94
N ASP A 6 -11.96 7.04 21.76
CA ASP A 6 -13.08 7.96 21.93
C ASP A 6 -14.22 7.70 20.91
N ARG A 7 -13.89 7.22 19.71
CA ARG A 7 -14.87 6.97 18.63
C ARG A 7 -15.43 5.54 18.62
N TYR A 8 -14.58 4.53 18.81
CA TYR A 8 -14.92 3.11 18.63
C TYR A 8 -14.81 2.28 19.92
N GLY A 9 -14.45 2.92 21.03
CA GLY A 9 -14.19 2.23 22.29
C GLY A 9 -12.76 1.75 22.42
N ARG A 10 -12.22 1.86 23.64
CA ARG A 10 -10.82 1.55 23.97
C ARG A 10 -10.41 0.14 23.57
N SER A 11 -11.22 -0.86 23.92
CA SER A 11 -10.86 -2.26 23.72
C SER A 11 -10.69 -2.65 22.24
N ALA A 12 -11.47 -2.07 21.33
CA ALA A 12 -11.33 -2.35 19.89
C ALA A 12 -10.01 -1.79 19.34
N CYS A 13 -9.72 -0.52 19.65
CA CYS A 13 -8.51 0.16 19.19
C CYS A 13 -7.22 -0.38 19.82
N GLU A 14 -7.25 -0.76 21.10
CA GLU A 14 -6.10 -1.38 21.75
C GLU A 14 -5.80 -2.77 21.18
N ARG A 15 -6.84 -3.57 20.85
CA ARG A 15 -6.65 -4.85 20.15
C ARG A 15 -6.05 -4.66 18.77
N GLY A 16 -6.62 -3.78 17.94
CA GLY A 16 -6.09 -3.51 16.60
C GLY A 16 -4.64 -3.02 16.63
N GLU A 17 -4.30 -2.18 17.61
CA GLU A 17 -2.93 -1.72 17.80
C GLU A 17 -1.98 -2.82 18.27
N SER A 18 -2.43 -3.64 19.24
CA SER A 18 -1.67 -4.80 19.72
C SER A 18 -1.39 -5.80 18.58
N ASP A 19 -2.38 -6.04 17.71
CA ASP A 19 -2.24 -6.92 16.56
C ASP A 19 -1.24 -6.35 15.56
N ARG A 20 -1.35 -5.06 15.21
CA ARG A 20 -0.42 -4.37 14.30
C ARG A 20 1.03 -4.41 14.84
N ILE A 21 1.22 -4.12 16.12
CA ILE A 21 2.55 -4.16 16.76
C ILE A 21 3.10 -5.58 16.77
N SER A 22 2.28 -6.57 17.14
CA SER A 22 2.68 -7.98 17.15
C SER A 22 3.08 -8.45 15.75
N MET A 23 2.31 -8.08 14.73
CA MET A 23 2.65 -8.38 13.34
C MET A 23 4.00 -7.76 12.92
N ASN A 24 4.23 -6.49 13.24
CA ASN A 24 5.51 -5.83 12.93
C ASN A 24 6.71 -6.48 13.62
N LEU A 25 6.53 -6.99 14.84
CA LEU A 25 7.58 -7.67 15.60
C LEU A 25 7.92 -9.06 15.04
N TRP A 26 6.90 -9.81 14.64
CA TRP A 26 7.04 -11.24 14.35
C TRP A 26 7.08 -11.56 12.86
N GLN A 27 6.20 -10.98 12.06
CA GLN A 27 6.04 -11.38 10.66
C GLN A 27 7.33 -11.18 9.85
N PRO A 28 8.03 -10.03 9.87
CA PRO A 28 9.27 -9.84 9.11
C PRO A 28 10.31 -10.96 9.30
N ARG A 29 10.49 -11.41 10.56
CA ARG A 29 11.46 -12.44 10.94
C ARG A 29 11.08 -13.84 10.44
N LEU A 30 9.79 -14.04 10.16
CA LEU A 30 9.23 -15.30 9.72
C LEU A 30 9.07 -15.36 8.20
N MET A 31 9.36 -14.28 7.46
CA MET A 31 9.18 -14.22 6.01
C MET A 31 10.46 -14.51 5.25
N GLN A 32 10.31 -14.91 3.98
CA GLN A 32 11.43 -15.01 3.06
C GLN A 32 11.68 -13.64 2.42
N ASN A 33 12.91 -13.15 2.50
CA ASN A 33 13.32 -11.95 1.78
C ASN A 33 13.66 -12.30 0.32
N TYR A 34 13.23 -11.45 -0.61
CA TYR A 34 13.48 -11.63 -2.04
C TYR A 34 14.63 -10.76 -2.56
N THR A 35 14.88 -9.64 -1.90
CA THR A 35 15.84 -8.62 -2.33
C THR A 35 16.70 -8.16 -1.15
N THR A 36 17.75 -7.38 -1.43
CA THR A 36 18.70 -6.96 -0.39
C THR A 36 18.11 -5.99 0.63
N LEU A 37 17.31 -5.01 0.19
CA LEU A 37 16.73 -3.98 1.06
C LEU A 37 15.23 -4.17 1.31
N GLY A 38 14.53 -4.92 0.47
CA GLY A 38 13.08 -5.11 0.57
C GLY A 38 12.25 -3.96 -0.01
N PHE A 39 12.88 -2.95 -0.62
CA PHE A 39 12.19 -1.93 -1.42
C PHE A 39 13.06 -1.37 -2.55
N ARG A 40 12.41 -0.76 -3.54
CA ARG A 40 13.05 -0.04 -4.65
C ARG A 40 12.14 1.08 -5.17
N LYS A 41 12.68 2.28 -5.36
CA LYS A 41 12.00 3.37 -6.07
C LYS A 41 12.37 3.35 -7.55
N VAL A 42 11.38 3.45 -8.41
CA VAL A 42 11.51 3.54 -9.89
C VAL A 42 10.49 4.57 -10.44
N ARG A 43 10.53 4.83 -11.75
CA ARG A 43 9.45 5.55 -12.43
C ARG A 43 8.37 4.57 -12.87
N ALA A 44 7.11 4.95 -12.72
CA ALA A 44 6.01 4.19 -13.31
C ALA A 44 6.15 4.20 -14.84
N PRO A 45 5.83 3.09 -15.54
CA PRO A 45 5.81 3.07 -16.99
C PRO A 45 4.93 4.19 -17.56
N GLU A 46 5.47 5.00 -18.47
CA GLU A 46 4.80 6.23 -18.95
C GLU A 46 3.38 5.96 -19.47
N LYS A 47 3.20 4.83 -20.17
CA LYS A 47 1.89 4.41 -20.69
C LYS A 47 0.86 4.22 -19.57
N VAL A 48 1.22 3.56 -18.47
CA VAL A 48 0.29 3.30 -17.37
C VAL A 48 0.02 4.55 -16.55
N TYR A 49 1.06 5.35 -16.31
CA TYR A 49 0.93 6.60 -15.57
C TYR A 49 0.03 7.60 -16.30
N ARG A 50 0.15 7.71 -17.63
CA ARG A 50 -0.74 8.55 -18.44
C ARG A 50 -2.20 8.11 -18.34
N LEU A 51 -2.47 6.80 -18.33
CA LEU A 51 -3.83 6.27 -18.16
C LEU A 51 -4.39 6.61 -16.77
N LEU A 52 -3.60 6.39 -15.72
CA LEU A 52 -3.96 6.75 -14.33
C LEU A 52 -4.24 8.25 -14.20
N ARG A 53 -3.40 9.12 -14.79
CA ARG A 53 -3.60 10.57 -14.78
C ARG A 53 -4.87 10.99 -15.51
N ALA A 54 -5.16 10.40 -16.67
CA ALA A 54 -6.37 10.69 -17.42
C ALA A 54 -7.62 10.25 -16.62
N PHE A 55 -7.61 9.04 -16.09
CA PHE A 55 -8.68 8.50 -15.25
C PHE A 55 -8.90 9.36 -13.99
N TRP A 56 -7.82 9.73 -13.30
CA TRP A 56 -7.88 10.60 -12.12
C TRP A 56 -8.51 11.96 -12.44
N ARG A 57 -8.07 12.61 -13.52
CA ARG A 57 -8.61 13.92 -13.93
C ARG A 57 -10.10 13.87 -14.22
N ALA A 58 -10.57 12.81 -14.88
CA ALA A 58 -11.98 12.63 -15.20
C ALA A 58 -12.86 12.30 -13.97
N ASN A 59 -12.32 11.57 -12.99
CA ASN A 59 -13.15 10.92 -11.97
C ASN A 59 -12.86 11.34 -10.51
N ARG A 60 -11.87 12.21 -10.23
CA ARG A 60 -11.52 12.63 -8.85
C ARG A 60 -12.67 13.21 -8.03
N ASN A 61 -13.72 13.72 -8.69
CA ASN A 61 -14.91 14.27 -8.05
C ASN A 61 -15.94 13.20 -7.68
N SER A 62 -15.82 11.99 -8.23
CA SER A 62 -16.63 10.81 -7.94
C SER A 62 -16.05 9.95 -6.81
N ARG A 63 -15.15 10.52 -6.01
CA ARG A 63 -14.48 9.83 -4.89
C ARG A 63 -15.49 9.50 -3.79
N LEU A 64 -15.41 8.29 -3.27
CA LEU A 64 -16.24 7.80 -2.17
C LEU A 64 -15.39 7.68 -0.91
N THR A 65 -15.99 7.89 0.26
CA THR A 65 -15.31 7.62 1.54
C THR A 65 -15.04 6.13 1.66
N GLU A 66 -13.80 5.77 1.99
CA GLU A 66 -13.41 4.38 2.21
C GLU A 66 -13.97 3.88 3.54
N ALA A 67 -14.53 2.67 3.55
CA ALA A 67 -15.00 2.04 4.77
C ALA A 67 -13.85 1.31 5.47
N TRP A 68 -13.71 1.55 6.76
CA TRP A 68 -12.70 0.92 7.62
C TRP A 68 -13.38 0.20 8.78
N SER A 69 -12.85 -0.96 9.15
CA SER A 69 -13.33 -1.71 10.32
C SER A 69 -13.11 -0.91 11.60
N GLU A 70 -14.01 -1.06 12.56
CA GLU A 70 -13.82 -0.46 13.89
C GLU A 70 -12.55 -0.99 14.55
N GLY A 71 -11.74 -0.07 15.07
CA GLY A 71 -10.47 -0.42 15.70
C GLY A 71 -9.32 -0.75 14.73
N ASP A 72 -9.49 -0.59 13.41
CA ASP A 72 -8.35 -0.62 12.49
C ASP A 72 -7.42 0.56 12.78
N THR A 73 -6.17 0.27 13.13
CA THR A 73 -5.18 1.30 13.50
C THR A 73 -4.13 1.58 12.43
N TYR A 74 -4.31 1.05 11.21
CA TYR A 74 -3.38 1.31 10.11
C TYR A 74 -3.47 2.78 9.69
N LEU A 75 -4.68 3.34 9.69
CA LEU A 75 -4.94 4.75 9.42
C LEU A 75 -5.62 5.43 10.59
N ASN A 76 -5.45 6.74 10.70
CA ASN A 76 -6.24 7.58 11.60
C ASN A 76 -7.64 7.90 11.05
N HIS A 77 -8.33 6.90 10.49
CA HIS A 77 -9.58 7.06 9.75
C HIS A 77 -10.76 7.57 10.61
N TRP A 78 -10.68 7.44 11.94
CA TRP A 78 -11.63 8.05 12.88
C TRP A 78 -11.60 9.58 12.89
N ASP A 79 -10.47 10.19 12.51
CA ASP A 79 -10.32 11.64 12.40
C ASP A 79 -10.27 12.08 10.93
N MET A 80 -9.49 11.36 10.12
CA MET A 80 -9.15 11.71 8.75
C MET A 80 -9.48 10.54 7.82
N PRO A 81 -10.77 10.35 7.46
CA PRO A 81 -11.16 9.25 6.59
C PRO A 81 -10.54 9.40 5.20
N THR A 82 -10.04 8.29 4.67
CA THR A 82 -9.57 8.24 3.28
C THR A 82 -10.75 8.21 2.32
N GLN A 83 -10.48 8.62 1.08
CA GLN A 83 -11.42 8.50 -0.03
C GLN A 83 -10.81 7.57 -1.08
N MET A 84 -11.64 7.05 -1.99
CA MET A 84 -11.22 6.13 -3.04
C MET A 84 -11.93 6.46 -4.35
N VAL A 85 -11.22 6.33 -5.47
CA VAL A 85 -11.80 6.25 -6.81
C VAL A 85 -11.48 4.87 -7.39
N ASN A 86 -12.50 4.02 -7.51
CA ASN A 86 -12.33 2.62 -7.92
C ASN A 86 -12.01 2.53 -9.43
N VAL A 87 -10.80 2.07 -9.76
CA VAL A 87 -10.31 1.98 -11.15
C VAL A 87 -11.04 0.91 -11.96
N ASP A 88 -11.59 -0.11 -11.29
CA ASP A 88 -12.33 -1.22 -11.89
C ASP A 88 -13.81 -0.92 -12.14
N ASN A 89 -14.30 0.26 -11.72
CA ASN A 89 -15.70 0.64 -11.88
C ASN A 89 -16.01 1.03 -13.34
N PRO A 90 -16.82 0.23 -14.08
CA PRO A 90 -17.11 0.50 -15.49
C PRO A 90 -18.05 1.70 -15.70
N ARG A 91 -18.66 2.24 -14.64
CA ARG A 91 -19.48 3.46 -14.71
C ARG A 91 -18.65 4.74 -14.72
N LEU A 92 -17.37 4.66 -14.38
CA LEU A 92 -16.45 5.79 -14.40
C LEU A 92 -15.80 5.91 -15.78
N SER A 93 -15.62 7.14 -16.27
CA SER A 93 -15.05 7.37 -17.59
C SER A 93 -13.61 6.86 -17.64
N GLY A 94 -13.33 5.90 -18.53
CA GLY A 94 -12.03 5.24 -18.64
C GLY A 94 -11.72 4.26 -17.51
N GLY A 95 -12.68 3.95 -16.63
CA GLY A 95 -12.58 2.89 -15.63
C GLY A 95 -13.06 1.54 -16.17
N GLY A 96 -12.91 0.50 -15.35
CA GLY A 96 -13.29 -0.87 -15.70
C GLY A 96 -12.11 -1.84 -15.70
N LYS A 97 -12.40 -3.11 -16.00
CA LYS A 97 -11.42 -4.21 -16.00
C LYS A 97 -10.23 -3.97 -16.92
N GLU A 98 -10.41 -3.22 -18.01
CA GLU A 98 -9.31 -2.88 -18.92
C GLU A 98 -8.26 -1.97 -18.27
N LEU A 99 -8.69 -0.94 -17.54
CA LEU A 99 -7.77 -0.05 -16.83
C LEU A 99 -7.09 -0.81 -15.68
N GLU A 100 -7.86 -1.56 -14.90
CA GLU A 100 -7.35 -2.42 -13.83
C GLU A 100 -6.26 -3.38 -14.34
N TRP A 101 -6.52 -4.09 -15.44
CA TRP A 101 -5.56 -5.02 -16.03
C TRP A 101 -4.30 -4.33 -16.53
N LYS A 102 -4.40 -3.16 -17.17
CA LYS A 102 -3.24 -2.39 -17.62
C LYS A 102 -2.39 -1.88 -16.46
N ILE A 103 -3.01 -1.52 -15.34
CA ILE A 103 -2.31 -1.16 -14.10
C ILE A 103 -1.57 -2.39 -13.57
N TRP A 104 -2.30 -3.49 -13.40
CA TRP A 104 -1.76 -4.76 -12.92
C TRP A 104 -0.56 -5.22 -13.75
N ASP A 105 -0.70 -5.31 -15.07
CA ASP A 105 0.33 -5.86 -15.97
C ASP A 105 1.62 -5.04 -15.93
N ALA A 106 1.50 -3.70 -15.99
CA ALA A 106 2.65 -2.80 -15.90
C ALA A 106 3.38 -2.91 -14.55
N THR A 107 2.64 -3.03 -13.44
CA THR A 107 3.26 -3.23 -12.12
C THR A 107 3.85 -4.63 -11.95
N ARG A 108 3.23 -5.65 -12.55
CA ARG A 108 3.71 -7.04 -12.53
C ARG A 108 5.08 -7.15 -13.17
N GLU A 109 5.26 -6.58 -14.36
CA GLU A 109 6.55 -6.57 -15.07
C GLU A 109 7.66 -5.97 -14.19
N ALA A 110 7.39 -4.81 -13.58
CA ALA A 110 8.35 -4.13 -12.73
C ALA A 110 8.72 -4.93 -11.46
N ILE A 111 7.75 -5.58 -10.82
CA ILE A 111 8.04 -6.42 -9.64
C ILE A 111 8.79 -7.69 -10.06
N GLN A 112 8.38 -8.36 -11.14
CA GLN A 112 9.07 -9.58 -11.62
C GLN A 112 10.54 -9.28 -11.96
N GLU A 113 10.81 -8.16 -12.64
CA GLU A 113 12.17 -7.72 -12.92
C GLU A 113 12.97 -7.49 -11.63
N TRP A 114 12.34 -6.89 -10.63
CA TRP A 114 12.99 -6.56 -9.37
C TRP A 114 13.27 -7.77 -8.48
N ILE A 115 12.31 -8.69 -8.30
CA ILE A 115 12.43 -9.83 -7.39
C ILE A 115 12.94 -11.12 -8.07
N GLY A 116 12.92 -11.17 -9.40
CA GLY A 116 13.38 -12.33 -10.18
C GLY A 116 12.51 -13.59 -10.02
N LYS A 117 11.21 -13.44 -9.74
CA LYS A 117 10.25 -14.54 -9.56
C LYS A 117 8.97 -14.29 -10.35
N PRO A 118 8.32 -15.34 -10.87
CA PRO A 118 6.98 -15.22 -11.44
C PRO A 118 5.98 -14.85 -10.34
N LEU A 119 4.96 -14.10 -10.71
CA LEU A 119 3.93 -13.60 -9.79
C LEU A 119 2.56 -14.20 -10.15
N SER A 120 1.83 -14.67 -9.15
CA SER A 120 0.42 -15.00 -9.27
C SER A 120 -0.47 -13.76 -9.12
N THR A 121 -1.70 -13.87 -9.62
CA THR A 121 -2.69 -12.79 -9.56
C THR A 121 -3.03 -12.43 -8.12
N SER A 122 -3.15 -11.13 -7.86
CA SER A 122 -3.61 -10.61 -6.56
C SER A 122 -4.53 -9.41 -6.82
N SER A 123 -4.40 -8.29 -6.09
CA SER A 123 -5.36 -7.19 -6.09
C SER A 123 -4.78 -5.87 -6.65
N VAL A 124 -5.59 -5.17 -7.44
CA VAL A 124 -5.41 -3.75 -7.76
C VAL A 124 -6.47 -2.98 -6.98
N TYR A 125 -6.04 -2.07 -6.11
CA TYR A 125 -6.95 -1.16 -5.42
C TYR A 125 -7.23 0.08 -6.28
N GLY A 126 -8.28 0.82 -5.92
CA GLY A 126 -8.54 2.13 -6.52
C GLY A 126 -7.46 3.16 -6.21
N ILE A 127 -7.67 4.38 -6.69
CA ILE A 127 -6.86 5.53 -6.30
C ILE A 127 -7.32 5.97 -4.91
N ARG A 128 -6.55 5.66 -3.86
CA ARG A 128 -6.80 6.11 -2.49
C ARG A 128 -6.30 7.54 -2.33
N ILE A 129 -7.09 8.35 -1.66
CA ILE A 129 -6.82 9.76 -1.39
C ILE A 129 -6.72 9.98 0.10
N TYR A 130 -5.55 10.49 0.51
CA TYR A 130 -5.28 10.98 1.85
C TYR A 130 -5.52 12.49 1.90
N ARG A 131 -6.01 12.98 3.03
CA ARG A 131 -6.26 14.41 3.29
C ARG A 131 -5.33 14.95 4.37
N ARG A 132 -5.30 16.28 4.51
CA ARG A 132 -4.51 16.98 5.52
C ARG A 132 -4.59 16.28 6.88
N GLY A 133 -3.45 16.00 7.50
CA GLY A 133 -3.40 15.35 8.81
C GLY A 133 -3.58 13.83 8.77
N ALA A 134 -3.76 13.20 7.60
CA ALA A 134 -3.72 11.75 7.47
C ALA A 134 -2.36 11.21 7.91
N VAL A 135 -2.38 10.06 8.58
CA VAL A 135 -1.22 9.28 9.04
C VAL A 135 -1.47 7.82 8.68
N LEU A 136 -0.45 7.16 8.13
CA LEU A 136 -0.43 5.72 7.93
C LEU A 136 0.56 5.13 8.93
N ALA A 137 0.05 4.48 9.97
CA ALA A 137 0.88 3.86 11.00
C ALA A 137 1.79 2.80 10.37
N PRO A 138 3.07 2.69 10.78
CA PRO A 138 3.97 1.68 10.25
C PRO A 138 3.40 0.26 10.41
N HIS A 139 3.33 -0.53 9.35
CA HIS A 139 2.77 -1.88 9.38
C HIS A 139 3.48 -2.78 8.38
N VAL A 140 3.21 -4.07 8.47
CA VAL A 140 3.39 -5.03 7.39
C VAL A 140 2.03 -5.44 6.84
N ASP A 141 1.99 -5.77 5.56
CA ASP A 141 0.77 -6.30 4.94
C ASP A 141 0.56 -7.76 5.32
N ARG A 142 -0.70 -8.14 5.43
CA ARG A 142 -1.10 -9.53 5.72
C ARG A 142 -0.91 -10.38 4.46
N LEU A 143 -0.53 -11.64 4.63
CA LEU A 143 -0.56 -12.62 3.54
C LEU A 143 -2.00 -12.70 2.97
N PRO A 144 -2.17 -12.82 1.64
CA PRO A 144 -1.17 -13.17 0.63
C PRO A 144 -0.42 -11.98 -0.02
N LEU A 145 -0.45 -10.78 0.57
CA LEU A 145 0.16 -9.57 -0.02
C LEU A 145 1.68 -9.53 0.23
N VAL A 146 2.45 -10.22 -0.61
CA VAL A 146 3.90 -10.44 -0.41
C VAL A 146 4.75 -9.33 -1.02
N SER A 147 4.47 -8.97 -2.27
CA SER A 147 5.16 -7.92 -3.00
C SER A 147 4.16 -6.91 -3.52
N SER A 148 4.47 -5.63 -3.37
CA SER A 148 3.51 -4.56 -3.62
C SER A 148 4.15 -3.39 -4.35
N ALA A 149 3.32 -2.62 -5.05
CA ALA A 149 3.69 -1.40 -5.72
C ALA A 149 2.74 -0.27 -5.32
N ILE A 150 3.31 0.90 -5.02
CA ILE A 150 2.59 2.17 -4.89
C ILE A 150 2.96 3.01 -6.10
N ILE A 151 1.98 3.54 -6.83
CA ILE A 151 2.20 4.58 -7.83
C ILE A 151 1.57 5.88 -7.33
N ASN A 152 2.37 6.95 -7.26
CA ASN A 152 1.86 8.29 -6.97
C ASN A 152 1.15 8.83 -8.22
N VAL A 153 -0.15 9.04 -8.11
CA VAL A 153 -0.98 9.49 -9.23
C VAL A 153 -1.03 11.02 -9.30
N ASP A 154 -1.21 11.65 -8.15
CA ASP A 154 -1.29 13.11 -8.02
C ASP A 154 -1.15 13.53 -6.56
N GLN A 155 -0.68 14.74 -6.34
CA GLN A 155 -0.54 15.28 -4.99
C GLN A 155 -0.59 16.81 -4.97
N ASP A 156 -1.07 17.36 -3.87
CA ASP A 156 -1.01 18.78 -3.55
C ASP A 156 -0.55 18.91 -2.09
N VAL A 157 0.76 19.10 -1.92
CA VAL A 157 1.45 19.08 -0.63
C VAL A 157 2.33 20.30 -0.44
N ASN A 158 2.39 20.77 0.82
CA ASN A 158 3.23 21.89 1.22
C ASN A 158 4.65 21.44 1.61
N ALA A 159 4.81 20.16 1.93
CA ALA A 159 6.08 19.53 2.25
C ALA A 159 6.04 18.05 1.81
N PRO A 160 7.21 17.41 1.55
CA PRO A 160 7.25 15.99 1.26
C PRO A 160 6.53 15.16 2.32
N TRP A 161 5.70 14.22 1.87
CA TRP A 161 5.12 13.19 2.71
C TRP A 161 5.81 11.87 2.32
N PRO A 162 6.89 11.47 3.00
CA PRO A 162 7.64 10.27 2.60
C PRO A 162 6.92 8.99 3.02
N LEU A 163 7.18 7.90 2.28
CA LEU A 163 6.96 6.55 2.78
C LEU A 163 8.19 6.15 3.59
N GLU A 164 8.03 5.95 4.89
CA GLU A 164 9.09 5.38 5.73
C GLU A 164 9.07 3.86 5.57
N VAL A 165 10.22 3.26 5.33
CA VAL A 165 10.41 1.81 5.20
C VAL A 165 11.57 1.39 6.10
N ILE A 166 11.32 0.51 7.06
CA ILE A 166 12.37 -0.19 7.80
C ILE A 166 12.81 -1.37 6.95
N ALA A 167 13.97 -1.21 6.31
CA ALA A 167 14.50 -2.15 5.35
C ALA A 167 15.11 -3.39 6.02
N HIS A 168 15.49 -4.36 5.19
CA HIS A 168 16.09 -5.63 5.66
C HIS A 168 17.42 -5.47 6.39
N ASP A 169 18.11 -4.34 6.23
CA ASP A 169 19.32 -3.98 6.98
C ASP A 169 19.01 -3.37 8.37
N GLY A 170 17.74 -3.23 8.73
CA GLY A 170 17.27 -2.64 9.98
C GLY A 170 17.26 -1.10 10.00
N VAL A 171 17.60 -0.44 8.90
CA VAL A 171 17.62 1.03 8.79
C VAL A 171 16.27 1.55 8.28
N ALA A 172 15.80 2.66 8.86
CA ALA A 172 14.62 3.36 8.41
C ALA A 172 14.97 4.34 7.26
N TYR A 173 14.37 4.12 6.09
CA TYR A 173 14.55 4.94 4.90
C TYR A 173 13.29 5.76 4.61
N ASN A 174 13.45 7.07 4.38
CA ASN A 174 12.36 7.95 3.95
C ASN A 174 12.33 8.09 2.43
N VAL A 175 11.40 7.38 1.78
CA VAL A 175 11.22 7.39 0.34
C VAL A 175 10.21 8.47 -0.07
N THR A 176 10.72 9.60 -0.56
CA THR A 176 9.88 10.68 -1.11
C THR A 176 9.43 10.31 -2.53
N MET A 177 8.18 10.60 -2.87
CA MET A 177 7.62 10.36 -4.20
C MET A 177 7.00 11.63 -4.80
N GLU A 178 7.08 11.74 -6.11
CA GLU A 178 6.39 12.72 -6.94
C GLU A 178 5.41 12.02 -7.89
N PRO A 179 4.43 12.73 -8.49
CA PRO A 179 3.52 12.11 -9.44
C PRO A 179 4.25 11.34 -10.56
N GLY A 180 3.89 10.07 -10.70
CA GLY A 180 4.48 9.10 -11.62
C GLY A 180 5.68 8.33 -11.07
N ASP A 181 6.09 8.59 -9.83
CA ASP A 181 7.00 7.69 -9.13
C ASP A 181 6.26 6.42 -8.74
N MET A 182 6.99 5.31 -8.76
CA MET A 182 6.54 4.01 -8.30
C MET A 182 7.50 3.47 -7.25
N VAL A 183 6.99 3.00 -6.12
CA VAL A 183 7.78 2.31 -5.09
C VAL A 183 7.34 0.87 -5.05
N LEU A 184 8.28 -0.04 -5.27
CA LEU A 184 8.13 -1.48 -5.12
C LEU A 184 8.65 -1.86 -3.73
N TYR A 185 7.95 -2.74 -3.02
CA TYR A 185 8.36 -3.16 -1.69
C TYR A 185 7.82 -4.55 -1.34
N GLU A 186 8.58 -5.28 -0.52
CA GLU A 186 8.20 -6.57 0.02
C GLU A 186 7.26 -6.37 1.20
N SER A 187 6.01 -6.02 0.91
CA SER A 187 5.00 -5.58 1.88
C SER A 187 4.80 -6.49 3.09
N HIS A 188 5.01 -7.80 2.93
CA HIS A 188 4.93 -8.78 4.02
C HIS A 188 6.13 -8.78 4.99
N SER A 189 7.30 -8.29 4.57
CA SER A 189 8.57 -8.45 5.29
C SER A 189 9.25 -7.15 5.66
N VAL A 190 8.90 -6.01 5.03
CA VAL A 190 9.36 -4.68 5.46
C VAL A 190 8.26 -3.88 6.15
N VAL A 191 8.55 -3.37 7.34
CA VAL A 191 7.64 -2.45 8.04
C VAL A 191 7.62 -1.13 7.29
N HIS A 192 6.46 -0.67 6.86
CA HIS A 192 6.32 0.53 6.05
C HIS A 192 5.12 1.38 6.49
N GLY A 193 5.21 2.68 6.30
CA GLY A 193 4.14 3.60 6.69
C GLY A 193 4.44 5.05 6.34
N ARG A 194 3.54 5.94 6.76
CA ARG A 194 3.68 7.39 6.65
C ARG A 194 3.38 7.96 8.04
N PRO A 195 4.31 7.84 9.00
CA PRO A 195 4.05 8.10 10.41
C PRO A 195 3.85 9.59 10.73
N TYR A 196 4.34 10.47 9.87
CA TYR A 196 4.17 11.92 9.99
C TYR A 196 2.86 12.37 9.33
N PRO A 197 2.15 13.38 9.87
CA PRO A 197 0.88 13.83 9.28
C PRO A 197 1.09 14.50 7.92
N LEU A 198 0.19 14.23 6.98
CA LEU A 198 0.19 14.88 5.66
C LEU A 198 0.03 16.40 5.78
N GLN A 199 1.01 17.15 5.26
CA GLN A 199 0.97 18.59 5.12
C GLN A 199 0.59 18.98 3.69
N GLY A 200 -0.69 19.27 3.45
CA GLY A 200 -1.19 19.52 2.10
C GLY A 200 -2.69 19.39 1.99
N SER A 201 -3.22 19.53 0.78
CA SER A 201 -4.64 19.34 0.48
C SER A 201 -4.97 17.87 0.25
N PHE A 202 -4.12 17.14 -0.48
CA PHE A 202 -4.30 15.71 -0.72
C PHE A 202 -3.04 14.99 -1.21
N TYR A 203 -3.06 13.66 -1.11
CA TYR A 203 -2.07 12.76 -1.71
C TYR A 203 -2.81 11.55 -2.29
N ALA A 204 -2.64 11.24 -3.58
CA ALA A 204 -3.40 10.22 -4.28
C ALA A 204 -2.49 9.11 -4.84
N ASN A 205 -2.71 7.88 -4.38
CA ASN A 205 -1.92 6.70 -4.75
C ASN A 205 -2.81 5.58 -5.25
N VAL A 206 -2.33 4.80 -6.21
CA VAL A 206 -2.86 3.46 -6.50
C VAL A 206 -1.92 2.41 -5.91
N PHE A 207 -2.50 1.32 -5.42
CA PHE A 207 -1.80 0.22 -4.78
C PHE A 207 -2.06 -1.05 -5.58
N VAL A 208 -1.01 -1.82 -5.84
CA VAL A 208 -1.10 -3.13 -6.48
C VAL A 208 -0.32 -4.13 -5.66
N HIS A 209 -0.92 -5.29 -5.41
CA HIS A 209 -0.31 -6.35 -4.64
C HIS A 209 -0.13 -7.59 -5.49
N PHE A 210 0.82 -8.42 -5.10
CA PHE A 210 1.22 -9.65 -5.76
C PHE A 210 1.70 -10.69 -4.75
N GLU A 211 1.60 -11.94 -5.16
CA GLU A 211 2.26 -13.05 -4.50
C GLU A 211 3.27 -13.67 -5.49
N PRO A 212 4.55 -13.84 -5.12
CA PRO A 212 5.47 -14.71 -5.84
C PRO A 212 4.95 -16.14 -5.84
N GLU A 213 4.83 -16.77 -7.00
CA GLU A 213 4.12 -18.06 -7.15
C GLU A 213 4.53 -19.09 -6.09
N GLY A 214 3.55 -19.60 -5.33
CA GLY A 214 3.73 -20.59 -4.28
C GLY A 214 4.41 -20.08 -3.00
N HIS A 215 4.50 -18.76 -2.78
CA HIS A 215 5.09 -18.21 -1.55
C HIS A 215 4.34 -18.70 -0.31
N ASN A 216 3.02 -18.56 -0.30
CA ASN A 216 2.23 -18.91 0.87
C ASN A 216 2.27 -20.41 1.16
N ASP A 217 2.25 -21.24 0.13
CA ASP A 217 2.35 -22.70 0.27
C ASP A 217 3.70 -23.10 0.89
N ARG A 218 4.81 -22.55 0.37
CA ARG A 218 6.16 -22.79 0.92
C ARG A 218 6.28 -22.26 2.35
N HIS A 219 5.72 -21.09 2.63
CA HIS A 219 5.71 -20.51 3.96
C HIS A 219 4.95 -21.42 4.94
N ALA A 220 3.76 -21.88 4.56
CA ALA A 220 2.94 -22.77 5.38
C ALA A 220 3.64 -24.11 5.66
N ALA A 221 4.28 -24.71 4.64
CA ALA A 221 5.05 -25.95 4.80
C ALA A 221 6.24 -25.77 5.77
N ARG A 222 6.98 -24.65 5.66
CA ARG A 222 8.07 -24.32 6.61
C ARG A 222 7.56 -24.17 8.04
N MET A 223 6.42 -23.49 8.23
CA MET A 223 5.83 -23.32 9.56
C MET A 223 5.36 -24.64 10.19
N LYS A 224 5.12 -25.68 9.38
CA LYS A 224 4.81 -27.05 9.82
C LYS A 224 6.04 -27.95 9.97
N GLY A 225 7.23 -27.48 9.58
CA GLY A 225 8.46 -28.30 9.57
C GLY A 225 8.52 -29.33 8.43
N GLU A 226 7.79 -29.09 7.33
CA GLU A 226 7.72 -29.98 6.17
C GLU A 226 8.81 -29.67 5.11
N LEU A 227 9.57 -28.59 5.30
CA LEU A 227 10.67 -28.09 4.45
C LEU A 227 11.83 -27.56 5.29
#